data_AF-A0A1F2XFV5-F1
#
_entry.id   AF-A0A1F2XFV5-F1
#
_cell.length_a   1.000
_cell.length_b   1.000
_cell.length_c   1.000
_cell.angle_alpha   90.00
_cell.angle_beta   90.00
_cell.angle_gamma   90.00
#
_symmetry.space_group_name_H-M   'P 1'
#
loop_
_entity.id
_entity.type
_entity.pdbx_description
1 polymer ?
#
loop_
_entity_poly.entity_id
_entity_poly.type
_entity_poly.pdbx_seq_one_letter_code
_entity_poly.pdbx_strand_id
1 'polypeptide(L)'
;MKEGLNQTSSSAKRRTRTRGLIQLGGLLELAGTLDVFDIPLGVDLQKDISVKNNIAALFKGLLELNVLAKSAEVDLKLWALQGLEAFKSRGLSETRPLDRNKEGIM
;
A
#
# COMPACT_ATOMS: atom_id res chain seq x y z
N MET A 1 -5.18 13.97 -44.14
CA MET A 1 -4.61 12.64 -43.83
C MET A 1 -3.88 12.71 -42.49
N LYS A 2 -4.23 11.78 -41.59
CA LYS A 2 -3.59 11.40 -40.31
C LYS A 2 -3.61 12.44 -39.18
N GLU A 3 -4.76 12.49 -38.51
CA GLU A 3 -4.84 12.75 -37.07
C GLU A 3 -4.05 11.67 -36.33
N GLY A 4 -2.87 12.02 -35.83
CA GLY A 4 -2.11 11.23 -34.87
C GLY A 4 -2.41 11.71 -33.45
N LEU A 5 -3.65 11.55 -32.98
CA LEU A 5 -4.03 11.94 -31.63
C LEU A 5 -4.43 10.69 -30.81
N ASN A 6 -3.75 10.54 -29.67
CA ASN A 6 -4.33 10.05 -28.41
C ASN A 6 -4.22 8.56 -27.98
N GLN A 7 -3.12 7.86 -28.28
CA GLN A 7 -2.84 6.56 -27.63
C GLN A 7 -1.95 6.61 -26.37
N THR A 8 -1.46 7.79 -25.95
CA THR A 8 -0.51 7.93 -24.84
C THR A 8 -1.18 8.11 -23.46
N SER A 9 -2.47 8.46 -23.39
CA SER A 9 -3.12 8.80 -22.11
C SER A 9 -3.56 7.60 -21.28
N SER A 10 -3.96 6.48 -21.91
CA SER A 10 -4.45 5.30 -21.17
C SER A 10 -3.31 4.50 -20.54
N SER A 11 -2.18 4.37 -21.25
CA SER A 11 -1.00 3.64 -20.79
C SER A 11 -0.31 4.37 -19.63
N ALA A 12 -0.21 5.71 -19.70
CA ALA A 12 0.30 6.53 -18.61
C ALA A 12 -0.58 6.41 -17.35
N LYS A 13 -1.91 6.54 -17.49
CA LYS A 13 -2.85 6.38 -16.37
C LYS A 13 -2.77 5.00 -15.72
N ARG A 14 -2.73 3.93 -16.52
CA ARG A 14 -2.60 2.55 -16.03
C ARG A 14 -1.29 2.37 -15.27
N ARG A 15 -0.17 2.90 -15.78
CA ARG A 15 1.14 2.82 -15.12
C ARG A 15 1.13 3.55 -13.78
N THR A 16 0.60 4.77 -13.73
CA THR A 16 0.49 5.55 -12.48
C THR A 16 -0.39 4.83 -11.46
N ARG A 17 -1.55 4.30 -11.87
CA ARG A 17 -2.40 3.49 -10.99
C ARG A 17 -1.68 2.26 -10.46
N THR A 18 -0.97 1.54 -11.33
CA THR A 18 -0.21 0.34 -10.93
C THR A 18 0.88 0.68 -9.91
N ARG A 19 1.62 1.77 -10.11
CA ARG A 19 2.62 2.26 -9.14
C ARG A 19 2.00 2.61 -7.80
N GLY A 20 0.88 3.34 -7.80
CA GLY A 20 0.17 3.67 -6.56
C GLY A 20 -0.30 2.43 -5.80
N LEU A 21 -0.85 1.43 -6.50
CA LEU A 21 -1.25 0.16 -5.87
C LEU A 21 -0.05 -0.60 -5.29
N ILE A 22 1.08 -0.61 -5.99
CA ILE A 22 2.32 -1.23 -5.49
C ILE A 22 2.81 -0.50 -4.22
N GLN A 23 2.82 0.83 -4.21
CA GLN A 23 3.20 1.62 -3.04
C GLN A 23 2.28 1.33 -1.84
N LEU A 24 0.96 1.29 -2.05
CA LEU A 24 0.00 0.95 -1.00
C LEU A 24 0.17 -0.48 -0.48
N GLY A 25 0.42 -1.44 -1.36
CA GLY A 25 0.76 -2.82 -0.97
C GLY A 25 2.03 -2.87 -0.12
N GLY A 26 3.05 -2.10 -0.49
CA GLY A 26 4.28 -1.95 0.30
C GLY A 26 4.05 -1.34 1.68
N LEU A 27 3.11 -0.41 1.82
CA LEU A 27 2.74 0.12 3.15
C LEU A 27 2.10 -0.97 4.03
N LEU A 28 1.24 -1.82 3.46
CA LEU A 28 0.65 -2.95 4.19
C LEU A 28 1.72 -3.95 4.63
N GLU A 29 2.72 -4.22 3.78
CA GLU A 29 3.86 -5.07 4.12
C GLU A 29 4.69 -4.46 5.27
N LEU A 30 5.10 -3.21 5.15
CA LEU A 30 5.95 -2.55 6.16
C LEU A 30 5.26 -2.33 7.51
N ALA A 31 3.93 -2.20 7.50
CA ALA A 31 3.12 -2.13 8.71
C ALA A 31 2.95 -3.49 9.40
N GLY A 32 3.36 -4.60 8.77
CA GLY A 32 3.12 -5.96 9.24
C GLY A 32 1.67 -6.43 9.04
N THR A 33 0.85 -5.65 8.33
CA THR A 33 -0.57 -5.95 8.13
C THR A 33 -0.77 -7.22 7.32
N LEU A 34 0.08 -7.48 6.32
CA LEU A 34 -0.05 -8.70 5.52
C LEU A 34 0.15 -9.97 6.37
N ASP A 35 1.10 -9.94 7.31
CA ASP A 35 1.37 -11.05 8.23
C ASP A 35 0.18 -11.28 9.18
N VAL A 36 -0.42 -10.21 9.71
CA VAL A 36 -1.59 -10.29 10.60
C VAL A 36 -2.79 -11.00 9.95
N PHE A 37 -2.93 -10.87 8.63
CA PHE A 37 -4.02 -11.49 7.87
C PHE A 37 -3.57 -12.74 7.08
N ASP A 38 -2.36 -13.27 7.30
CA ASP A 38 -1.82 -14.42 6.58
C ASP A 38 -1.90 -14.25 5.03
N ILE A 39 -1.51 -13.08 4.52
CA ILE A 39 -1.49 -12.78 3.08
C ILE A 39 -0.07 -12.94 2.54
N PRO A 40 0.19 -14.00 1.74
CA PRO A 40 1.53 -14.24 1.21
C PRO A 40 1.89 -13.25 0.09
N LEU A 41 3.13 -12.78 0.10
CA LEU A 41 3.71 -12.03 -1.02
C LEU A 41 4.09 -12.96 -2.18
N GLY A 42 4.00 -12.44 -3.41
CA GLY A 42 4.38 -13.18 -4.62
C GLY A 42 3.35 -14.21 -5.09
N VAL A 43 2.20 -14.32 -4.41
CA VAL A 43 1.08 -15.18 -4.82
C VAL A 43 0.10 -14.39 -5.69
N ASP A 44 -0.40 -15.04 -6.75
CA ASP A 44 -1.50 -14.51 -7.54
C ASP A 44 -2.82 -14.70 -6.76
N LEU A 45 -3.17 -13.69 -5.96
CA LEU A 45 -4.36 -13.68 -5.11
C LEU A 45 -5.68 -13.87 -5.89
N GLN A 46 -5.67 -13.71 -7.22
CA GLN A 46 -6.86 -13.96 -8.05
C GLN A 46 -7.05 -15.44 -8.36
N LYS A 47 -5.97 -16.23 -8.32
CA LYS A 47 -5.97 -17.66 -8.66
C LYS A 47 -5.97 -18.55 -7.43
N ASP A 48 -5.34 -18.10 -6.35
CA ASP A 48 -5.29 -18.87 -5.13
C ASP A 48 -6.58 -18.71 -4.33
N ILE A 49 -7.39 -19.77 -4.31
CA ILE A 49 -8.66 -19.77 -3.57
C ILE A 49 -8.48 -19.91 -2.06
N SER A 50 -7.33 -20.44 -1.61
CA SER A 50 -7.07 -20.69 -0.18
C SER A 50 -6.97 -19.39 0.63
N VAL A 51 -6.49 -18.31 -0.01
CA VAL A 51 -6.34 -16.99 0.61
C VAL A 51 -7.63 -16.15 0.57
N LYS A 52 -8.75 -16.66 0.02
CA LYS A 52 -9.99 -15.89 -0.14
C LYS A 52 -10.53 -15.34 1.18
N ASN A 53 -10.53 -16.14 2.24
CA ASN A 53 -11.02 -15.72 3.56
C ASN A 53 -10.10 -14.67 4.18
N ASN A 54 -8.79 -14.84 4.01
CA ASN A 54 -7.77 -13.91 4.48
C ASN A 54 -7.93 -12.54 3.81
N ILE A 55 -8.16 -12.51 2.50
CA ILE A 55 -8.42 -11.28 1.74
C ILE A 55 -9.72 -10.61 2.22
N ALA A 56 -10.77 -11.40 2.48
CA ALA A 56 -12.03 -10.87 3.00
C ALA A 56 -11.86 -10.27 4.41
N ALA A 57 -11.06 -10.91 5.27
CA ALA A 57 -10.73 -10.41 6.60
C ALA A 57 -9.94 -9.10 6.52
N LEU A 58 -8.91 -9.03 5.69
CA LEU A 58 -8.16 -7.79 5.43
C LEU A 58 -9.10 -6.67 4.95
N PHE A 59 -9.98 -6.97 3.99
CA PHE A 59 -10.95 -5.98 3.50
C PHE A 59 -11.86 -5.48 4.62
N LYS A 60 -12.38 -6.38 5.47
CA LYS A 60 -13.19 -5.97 6.62
C LYS A 60 -12.40 -5.09 7.61
N GLY A 61 -11.14 -5.43 7.90
CA GLY A 61 -10.26 -4.62 8.75
C GLY A 61 -10.05 -3.21 8.19
N LEU A 62 -9.86 -3.07 6.87
CA LEU A 62 -9.76 -1.77 6.21
C LEU A 62 -11.07 -0.96 6.30
N LEU A 63 -12.23 -1.62 6.25
CA LEU A 63 -13.52 -0.94 6.47
C LEU A 63 -13.64 -0.40 7.89
N GLU A 64 -13.24 -1.18 8.90
CA GLU A 64 -13.21 -0.72 10.29
C GLU A 64 -12.23 0.44 10.49
N LEU A 65 -11.03 0.36 9.88
CA LEU A 65 -10.06 1.46 9.89
C LEU A 65 -10.65 2.75 9.29
N ASN A 66 -11.44 2.64 8.21
CA ASN A 66 -12.10 3.80 7.62
C ASN A 66 -13.17 4.41 8.53
N VAL A 67 -13.86 3.60 9.33
CA VAL A 67 -14.81 4.08 10.34
C VAL A 67 -14.06 4.81 11.44
N LEU A 68 -13.00 4.18 11.99
CA LEU A 68 -12.15 4.75 13.03
C LEU A 68 -11.53 6.08 12.59
N ALA A 69 -10.95 6.13 11.38
CA ALA A 69 -10.31 7.32 10.83
C ALA A 69 -11.25 8.50 10.59
N LYS A 70 -12.57 8.25 10.55
CA LYS A 70 -13.62 9.29 10.43
C LYS A 70 -14.28 9.62 11.76
N SER A 71 -13.97 8.88 12.81
CA SER A 71 -14.50 9.13 14.14
C SER A 71 -13.89 10.39 14.77
N ALA A 72 -14.54 10.93 15.79
CA ALA A 72 -13.99 12.04 16.57
C ALA A 72 -12.78 11.64 17.44
N GLU A 73 -12.50 10.33 17.56
CA GLU A 73 -11.40 9.79 18.36
C GLU A 73 -10.05 9.88 17.65
N VAL A 74 -10.04 10.12 16.33
CA VAL A 74 -8.84 10.18 15.51
C VAL A 74 -8.59 11.58 15.01
N ASP A 75 -7.43 12.13 15.37
CA ASP A 75 -6.85 13.28 14.67
C ASP A 75 -5.88 12.78 13.58
N LEU A 76 -6.32 12.87 12.32
CA LEU A 76 -5.52 12.47 11.17
C LEU A 76 -4.20 13.25 11.05
N LYS A 77 -4.13 14.49 11.56
CA LYS A 77 -2.86 15.25 11.57
C LYS A 77 -1.89 14.65 12.57
N LEU A 78 -2.37 14.26 13.75
CA LEU A 78 -1.54 13.59 14.75
C LEU A 78 -1.03 12.24 14.23
N TRP A 79 -1.90 11.44 13.60
CA TRP A 79 -1.49 10.18 12.97
C TRP A 79 -0.46 10.37 11.86
N ALA A 80 -0.57 11.44 11.07
CA ALA A 80 0.44 11.76 10.07
C ALA A 80 1.81 12.05 10.71
N LEU A 81 1.84 12.81 11.81
CA LEU A 81 3.08 13.08 12.54
C LEU A 81 3.69 11.80 13.13
N GLN A 82 2.87 10.99 13.79
CA GLN A 82 3.29 9.69 14.35
C GLN A 82 3.75 8.72 13.25
N GLY A 83 3.08 8.72 12.10
CA GLY A 83 3.47 7.91 10.95
C GLY A 83 4.82 8.34 10.36
N LEU A 84 5.07 9.64 10.23
CA LEU A 84 6.37 10.15 9.79
C LEU A 84 7.50 9.79 10.77
N GLU A 85 7.23 9.83 12.07
CA GLU A 85 8.18 9.38 13.09
C GLU A 85 8.43 7.86 12.99
N ALA A 86 7.38 7.06 12.78
CA ALA A 86 7.49 5.63 12.57
C ALA A 86 8.34 5.29 11.34
N PHE A 87 8.16 5.99 10.21
CA PHE A 87 9.02 5.83 9.03
C PHE A 87 10.49 6.09 9.37
N LYS A 88 10.79 7.22 10.01
CA LYS A 88 12.16 7.58 10.42
C LYS A 88 12.77 6.54 11.35
N SER A 89 12.04 6.10 12.37
CA SER A 89 12.51 5.11 13.36
C SER A 89 12.87 3.76 12.73
N ARG A 90 12.27 3.44 11.57
CA ARG A 90 12.49 2.19 10.83
C ARG A 90 13.46 2.36 9.65
N GLY A 91 14.05 3.55 9.45
CA GLY A 91 14.91 3.84 8.31
C GLY A 91 14.19 3.78 6.95
N LEU A 92 12.87 3.99 6.94
CA LEU A 92 12.02 3.88 5.75
C LEU A 92 11.75 5.27 5.16
N SER A 93 11.61 5.36 3.83
CA SER A 93 11.18 6.59 3.16
C SER A 93 9.66 6.67 3.00
N GLU A 94 9.07 7.79 3.37
CA GLU A 94 7.65 8.11 3.20
C GLU A 94 7.23 8.29 1.73
N THR A 95 8.17 8.64 0.85
CA THR A 95 7.90 8.80 -0.60
C THR A 95 8.25 7.55 -1.40
N ARG A 96 9.08 6.67 -0.84
CA ARG A 96 9.56 5.44 -1.48
C ARG A 96 9.67 4.30 -0.47
N PRO A 97 8.54 3.83 0.09
CA PRO A 97 8.54 2.80 1.12
C PRO A 97 9.22 1.49 0.69
N LEU A 98 9.25 1.22 -0.63
CA LEU A 98 9.85 0.01 -1.21
C LEU A 98 11.28 0.19 -1.75
N ASP A 99 11.83 1.42 -1.77
CA ASP A 99 13.23 1.62 -2.13
C ASP A 99 14.08 1.19 -0.93
N ARG A 100 14.38 -0.12 -0.85
CA ARG A 100 15.43 -0.63 0.03
C ARG A 100 16.76 -0.06 -0.47
N ASN A 101 17.14 1.12 -0.01
CA ASN A 101 18.55 1.44 0.10
C ASN A 101 19.11 0.47 1.13
N LYS A 102 19.78 -0.58 0.63
CA LYS A 102 20.67 -1.40 1.43
C LYS A 102 21.66 -0.44 2.09
N GLU A 103 21.51 -0.22 3.38
CA GLU A 103 22.68 -0.02 4.23
C GLU A 103 23.49 -1.32 4.12
N GLY A 104 24.45 -1.33 3.20
CA GLY A 104 25.69 -1.98 3.51
C GLY A 104 26.35 -1.15 4.60
N ILE A 105 26.49 -1.74 5.80
CA ILE A 105 27.64 -1.68 6.70
C ILE A 105 27.28 -2.58 7.90
N MET A 106 27.71 -3.83 7.84
CA MET A 106 28.58 -4.48 8.84
C MET A 106 29.19 -5.72 8.21
#